data_AF-A0A7Y2DI60-F1
#
_entry.id   AF-A0A7Y2DI60-F1
#
_cell.length_a   1.000
_cell.length_b   1.000
_cell.length_c   1.000
_cell.angle_alpha   90.00
_cell.angle_beta   90.00
_cell.angle_gamma   90.00
#
_symmetry.space_group_name_H-M   'P 1'
#
loop_
_entity.id
_entity.type
_entity.pdbx_description
1 polymer ?
#
loop_
_entity_poly.entity_id
_entity_poly.type
_entity_poly.pdbx_seq_one_letter_code
_entity_poly.pdbx_strand_id
1 'polypeptide(L)' 'MSKIVVLTGAGGVLCSTLAMALAKEGHKIAVLDLKKEAADKVANEITAAGG' A
#
# COMPACT_ATOMS: atom_id res chain seq x y z
N MET A 1 8.52 -5.05 15.11
CA MET A 1 9.40 -5.71 14.12
C MET A 1 8.89 -5.34 12.74
N SER A 2 9.67 -4.63 11.92
CA SER A 2 9.23 -4.28 10.56
C SER A 2 9.21 -5.54 9.69
N LYS A 3 8.27 -5.59 8.74
CA LYS A 3 8.05 -6.69 7.79
C LYS A 3 7.83 -6.11 6.40
N ILE A 4 8.08 -6.93 5.39
CA ILE A 4 7.72 -6.61 4.01
C ILE A 4 6.38 -7.28 3.72
N VAL A 5 5.38 -6.50 3.34
CA VAL A 5 4.02 -6.97 3.04
C VAL A 5 3.73 -6.72 1.58
N VAL A 6 3.30 -7.76 0.87
CA VAL A 6 2.89 -7.68 -0.53
C VAL A 6 1.37 -7.81 -0.59
N LEU A 7 0.71 -6.84 -1.19
CA LEU A 7 -0.76 -6.80 -1.29
C LEU A 7 -1.16 -6.80 -2.75
N THR A 8 -1.86 -7.85 -3.19
CA THR A 8 -2.45 -7.95 -4.52
C THR A 8 -3.87 -7.36 -4.54
N GLY A 9 -4.27 -6.75 -5.66
CA GLY A 9 -5.53 -5.99 -5.74
C GLY A 9 -5.52 -4.72 -4.88
N ALA A 10 -4.32 -4.20 -4.58
CA ALA A 10 -4.13 -3.09 -3.66
C ALA A 10 -4.51 -1.72 -4.23
N GLY A 11 -4.89 -1.64 -5.52
CA GLY A 11 -5.51 -0.45 -6.10
C GLY A 11 -7.00 -0.31 -5.77
N GLY A 12 -7.63 -1.36 -5.20
CA GLY A 12 -9.02 -1.33 -4.73
C GLY A 12 -9.18 -0.76 -3.32
N VAL A 13 -10.42 -0.62 -2.85
CA VAL A 13 -10.75 0.04 -1.56
C VAL A 13 -10.23 -0.72 -0.34
N LEU A 14 -10.47 -2.03 -0.27
CA LEU A 14 -10.15 -2.83 0.91
C LEU A 14 -8.64 -2.97 1.11
N CYS A 15 -7.92 -3.44 0.09
CA CYS A 15 -6.49 -3.68 0.19
C CYS A 15 -5.68 -2.39 0.29
N SER A 16 -6.11 -1.27 -0.29
CA SER A 16 -5.45 0.03 -0.09
C SER A 16 -5.61 0.53 1.35
N THR A 17 -6.79 0.35 1.95
CA THR A 17 -7.01 0.71 3.37
C THR A 17 -6.11 -0.11 4.28
N LEU A 18 -5.97 -1.41 4.02
CA LEU A 18 -5.06 -2.29 4.74
C LEU A 18 -3.59 -1.90 4.53
N ALA A 19 -3.20 -1.58 3.28
CA ALA A 19 -1.87 -1.12 2.93
C ALA A 19 -1.48 0.11 3.75
N MET A 20 -2.37 1.11 3.79
CA MET A 20 -2.18 2.34 4.56
C MET A 20 -2.05 2.09 6.07
N ALA A 21 -2.88 1.20 6.63
CA ALA A 21 -2.82 0.87 8.05
C ALA A 21 -1.50 0.18 8.43
N LEU A 22 -1.08 -0.81 7.64
CA LEU A 22 0.18 -1.53 7.88
C LEU A 22 1.41 -0.65 7.66
N ALA A 23 1.34 0.29 6.70
CA ALA A 23 2.42 1.24 6.48
C ALA A 23 2.61 2.18 7.69
N LYS A 24 1.50 2.66 8.28
CA LYS A 24 1.51 3.45 9.54
C LYS A 24 2.10 2.68 10.73
N GLU A 25 1.99 1.36 10.74
CA GLU A 25 2.64 0.49 11.74
C GLU A 25 4.15 0.29 11.48
N GLY A 26 4.70 0.87 10.42
CA GLY A 26 6.13 0.83 10.08
C GLY A 26 6.53 -0.38 9.22
N HIS A 27 5.57 -1.00 8.52
CA HIS A 27 5.85 -2.06 7.56
C HIS A 27 6.19 -1.48 6.18
N LYS A 28 7.03 -2.19 5.42
CA LYS A 28 7.32 -1.87 4.02
C LYS A 28 6.26 -2.52 3.14
N ILE A 29 5.57 -1.73 2.33
CA ILE A 29 4.44 -2.22 1.53
C ILE A 29 4.80 -2.29 0.05
N ALA A 30 4.50 -3.42 -0.58
CA ALA A 30 4.46 -3.56 -2.03
C ALA A 30 3.00 -3.60 -2.48
N VAL A 31 2.57 -2.56 -3.19
CA VAL A 31 1.23 -2.40 -3.74
C VAL A 31 1.21 -3.01 -5.15
N LEU A 32 0.45 -4.10 -5.34
CA LEU A 32 0.29 -4.77 -6.63
C LEU A 32 -1.16 -4.67 -7.09
N ASP A 33 -1.36 -4.18 -8.30
CA ASP A 33 -2.65 -4.21 -8.98
C ASP A 33 -2.42 -4.39 -10.49
N LEU A 34 -3.45 -4.91 -11.19
CA LEU A 34 -3.40 -5.00 -12.65
C LEU A 34 -3.39 -3.59 -13.29
N LYS A 35 -4.04 -2.62 -12.63
CA LYS A 35 -4.08 -1.23 -13.07
C LYS A 35 -2.96 -0.45 -12.40
N LYS A 36 -1.91 -0.14 -13.16
CA LYS A 36 -0.73 0.58 -12.66
C LYS A 36 -1.10 1.91 -12.02
N GLU A 37 -2.01 2.68 -12.62
CA GLU A 37 -2.42 3.99 -12.13
C GLU A 37 -3.09 3.90 -10.76
N ALA A 38 -3.86 2.84 -10.50
CA ALA A 38 -4.51 2.60 -9.22
C ALA A 38 -3.47 2.22 -8.14
N ALA A 39 -2.51 1.36 -8.49
CA ALA A 39 -1.41 1.01 -7.59
C ALA A 39 -0.53 2.23 -7.26
N ASP A 40 -0.15 3.01 -8.28
CA ASP A 40 0.66 4.23 -8.13
C ASP A 40 -0.03 5.24 -7.22
N LYS A 41 -1.35 5.44 -7.39
CA LYS A 41 -2.12 6.34 -6.51
C LYS A 41 -1.98 5.94 -5.05
N VAL A 42 -2.19 4.66 -4.73
CA VAL A 42 -2.12 4.15 -3.35
C VAL A 42 -0.69 4.24 -2.80
N ALA A 43 0.32 3.87 -3.61
CA ALA A 43 1.71 3.99 -3.21
C ALA A 43 2.12 5.45 -2.92
N ASN A 44 1.63 6.40 -3.71
CA ASN A 44 1.86 7.83 -3.50
C ASN A 44 1.17 8.33 -2.23
N GLU A 45 -0.07 7.90 -1.96
CA GLU A 45 -0.79 8.25 -0.73
C GLU A 45 -0.04 7.74 0.52
N ILE A 46 0.44 6.50 0.48
CA ILE A 46 1.25 5.87 1.53
C ILE A 46 2.55 6.68 1.75
N THR A 47 3.28 6.96 0.67
CA THR A 47 4.52 7.75 0.72
C THR A 47 4.28 9.15 1.29
N ALA A 48 3.21 9.83 0.88
CA ALA A 48 2.83 11.15 1.37
C ALA A 48 2.43 11.14 2.85
N ALA A 49 1.95 10.00 3.37
CA ALA A 49 1.61 9.81 4.77
C ALA A 49 2.83 9.48 5.67
N GLY A 50 4.03 9.39 5.10
CA GLY A 50 5.28 9.23 5.85
C GLY A 50 5.82 7.81 5.94
N GLY A 51 5.34 6.89 5.11
CA GLY A 51 5.89 5.54 5.00
C GLY A 51 4.99 4.65 4.19
#